data_AF-A0A520CH55-F1
#
_entry.id   AF-A0A520CH55-F1
#
_cell.length_a   1.000
_cell.length_b   1.000
_cell.length_c   1.000
_cell.angle_alpha   90.00
_cell.angle_beta   90.00
_cell.angle_gamma   90.00
#
_symmetry.space_group_name_H-M   'P 1'
#
loop_
_entity.id
_entity.type
_entity.pdbx_description
1 polymer ?
#
loop_
_entity_poly.entity_id
_entity_poly.type
_entity_poly.pdbx_seq_one_letter_code
_entity_poly.pdbx_strand_id
1 'polypeptide(L)'
;MKKNICYIFLSVMLITTGCEKSSFLQDGSFSGGNDVTEAQLWANPDYGRNFLNNVYASLNDRYSLDDGALLASGSDEAVNSNLNSSINILNNGSWSPVRTFDDVYASMYVGIRKANMFLENIDRSPVIVLDELLPANVAANQTLELQIAR
;
A
#
# COMPACT_ATOMS: atom_id res chain seq x y z
N MET A 1 -1.41 37.51 54.13
CA MET A 1 -0.35 36.53 53.76
C MET A 1 -0.90 35.13 53.40
N LYS A 2 -1.94 34.60 54.07
CA LYS A 2 -2.51 33.27 53.78
C LYS A 2 -3.16 33.12 52.39
N LYS A 3 -3.82 34.16 51.87
CA LYS A 3 -4.43 34.17 50.51
C LYS A 3 -3.40 34.06 49.38
N ASN A 4 -2.23 34.68 49.53
CA ASN A 4 -1.18 34.67 48.51
C ASN A 4 -0.46 33.31 48.47
N ILE A 5 -0.43 32.59 49.59
CA ILE A 5 0.09 31.23 49.68
C ILE A 5 -0.78 30.23 48.91
N CYS A 6 -2.11 30.41 48.94
CA CYS A 6 -3.03 29.60 48.13
C CYS A 6 -2.83 29.80 46.62
N TYR A 7 -2.58 31.03 46.17
CA TYR A 7 -2.32 31.30 44.75
C TYR A 7 -0.98 30.72 44.28
N ILE A 8 0.05 30.75 45.14
CA ILE A 8 1.33 30.12 44.84
C ILE A 8 1.16 28.60 44.73
N PHE A 9 0.42 27.97 45.65
CA PHE A 9 0.15 26.53 45.59
C PHE A 9 -0.65 26.13 44.33
N LEU A 10 -1.65 26.93 43.95
CA LEU A 10 -2.44 26.70 42.75
C LEU A 10 -1.61 26.86 41.46
N SER A 11 -0.70 27.84 41.42
CA SER A 11 0.22 28.02 40.29
C SER A 11 1.22 26.86 40.15
N VAL A 12 1.72 26.32 41.26
CA VAL A 12 2.66 25.18 41.24
C VAL A 12 1.96 23.91 40.74
N MET A 13 0.70 23.68 41.12
CA MET A 13 -0.08 22.51 40.73
C MET A 13 -0.47 22.52 39.23
N LEU A 14 -0.66 23.71 38.64
CA LEU A 14 -0.88 23.86 37.19
C LEU A 14 0.39 23.59 36.37
N ILE A 15 1.58 23.88 36.92
CA ILE A 15 2.85 23.69 36.19
C ILE A 15 3.25 22.21 36.16
N THR A 16 2.87 21.42 37.17
CA THR A 16 3.25 19.99 37.27
C THR A 16 2.36 19.04 36.48
N THR A 17 1.21 19.49 35.95
CA THR A 17 0.26 18.64 35.18
C THR A 17 0.36 18.82 33.67
N GLY A 18 1.23 19.72 33.18
CA GLY A 18 1.22 20.17 31.79
C GLY A 18 2.16 19.48 30.80
N CYS A 19 3.04 18.56 31.23
CA CYS A 19 4.08 18.02 30.33
C CYS A 19 4.41 16.53 30.60
N GLU A 20 3.53 15.62 30.18
CA GLU A 20 3.98 14.26 29.82
C GLU A 20 4.59 14.27 28.40
N LYS A 21 5.70 15.00 28.22
CA LYS A 21 6.43 15.06 26.95
C LYS A 21 6.97 13.67 26.54
N SER A 22 7.10 12.75 27.49
CA SER A 22 7.56 11.38 27.28
C SER A 22 6.46 10.39 26.85
N SER A 23 5.19 10.81 26.80
CA SER A 23 4.07 9.93 26.44
C SER A 23 3.30 10.47 25.23
N PHE A 24 3.27 11.78 25.06
CA PHE A 24 2.62 12.41 23.92
C PHE A 24 3.50 12.31 22.66
N LEU A 25 3.04 11.56 21.65
CA LEU A 25 3.73 11.25 20.38
C LEU A 25 4.87 10.22 20.46
N GLN A 26 4.91 9.34 21.46
CA GLN A 26 5.71 8.12 21.31
C GLN A 26 4.99 7.13 20.38
N ASP A 27 5.24 7.30 19.08
CA ASP A 27 5.39 6.15 18.18
C ASP A 27 6.33 5.15 18.90
N GLY A 28 5.90 3.89 19.00
CA GLY A 28 6.64 2.86 19.71
C GLY A 28 8.07 2.73 19.18
N SER A 29 9.05 3.24 19.95
CA SER A 29 10.49 3.07 19.75
C SER A 29 10.94 3.03 18.28
N PHE A 30 10.95 4.20 17.64
CA PHE A 30 11.58 4.44 16.34
C PHE A 30 13.07 3.99 16.36
N SER A 31 13.42 2.97 15.56
CA SER A 31 14.77 2.36 15.51
C SER A 31 15.79 3.16 14.68
N GLY A 32 15.43 4.33 14.16
CA GLY A 32 16.32 5.16 13.35
C GLY A 32 16.44 4.72 11.88
N GLY A 33 15.88 3.57 11.51
CA GLY A 33 15.49 3.24 10.15
C GLY A 33 14.02 3.57 9.94
N ASN A 34 13.59 3.91 8.73
CA ASN A 34 12.16 4.04 8.39
C ASN A 34 11.45 2.67 8.35
N ASP A 35 11.88 1.73 9.18
CA ASP A 35 11.53 0.32 9.12
C ASP A 35 10.33 0.10 10.03
N VAL A 36 9.15 0.07 9.42
CA VAL A 36 7.92 -0.37 10.09
C VAL A 36 8.04 -1.85 10.39
N THR A 37 7.97 -2.22 11.67
CA THR A 37 7.96 -3.65 12.04
C THR A 37 6.67 -4.32 11.57
N GLU A 38 6.70 -5.63 11.33
CA GLU A 38 5.50 -6.38 10.93
C GLU A 38 4.35 -6.24 11.94
N ALA A 39 4.66 -6.23 13.24
CA ALA A 39 3.67 -6.03 14.29
C ALA A 39 3.02 -4.64 14.20
N GLN A 40 3.82 -3.58 13.98
CA GLN A 40 3.31 -2.22 13.80
C GLN A 40 2.50 -2.06 12.51
N LEU A 41 2.92 -2.75 11.43
CA LEU A 41 2.23 -2.76 10.14
C LEU A 41 0.79 -3.29 10.31
N TRP A 42 0.63 -4.46 10.93
CA TRP A 42 -0.67 -5.10 11.06
C TRP A 42 -1.51 -4.51 12.21
N ALA A 43 -0.92 -3.91 13.24
CA ALA A 43 -1.66 -3.24 14.30
C ALA A 43 -2.38 -1.96 13.83
N ASN A 44 -1.91 -1.33 12.74
CA ASN A 44 -2.50 -0.11 12.20
C ASN A 44 -3.39 -0.43 10.97
N PRO A 45 -4.70 -0.13 11.00
CA PRO A 45 -5.61 -0.47 9.91
C PRO A 45 -5.32 0.30 8.61
N ASP A 46 -4.74 1.50 8.69
CA ASP A 46 -4.38 2.28 7.50
C ASP A 46 -3.13 1.71 6.83
N TYR A 47 -2.19 1.19 7.61
CA TYR A 47 -1.04 0.48 7.09
C TYR A 47 -1.43 -0.86 6.46
N GLY A 48 -2.35 -1.62 7.06
CA GLY A 48 -2.93 -2.81 6.44
C GLY A 48 -3.62 -2.52 5.10
N ARG A 49 -4.41 -1.45 5.01
CA ARG A 49 -5.02 -0.99 3.74
C ARG A 49 -3.98 -0.57 2.71
N ASN A 50 -2.97 0.19 3.12
CA ASN A 50 -1.89 0.60 2.22
C ASN A 50 -1.03 -0.57 1.75
N PHE A 51 -0.88 -1.62 2.55
CA PHE A 51 -0.26 -2.85 2.12
C PHE A 51 -1.08 -3.50 0.98
N LEU A 52 -2.41 -3.57 1.10
CA LEU A 52 -3.27 -4.05 0.02
C LEU A 52 -3.14 -3.19 -1.24
N ASN A 53 -3.10 -1.87 -1.12
CA ASN A 53 -2.83 -0.97 -2.25
C ASN A 53 -1.47 -1.30 -2.90
N ASN A 54 -0.46 -1.65 -2.11
CA ASN A 54 0.84 -2.07 -2.61
C ASN A 54 0.81 -3.43 -3.33
N VAL A 55 -0.08 -4.34 -2.92
CA VAL A 55 -0.35 -5.59 -3.66
C VAL A 55 -0.92 -5.24 -5.04
N TYR A 56 -1.94 -4.38 -5.12
CA TYR A 56 -2.51 -3.95 -6.40
C TYR A 56 -1.50 -3.21 -7.29
N ALA A 57 -0.62 -2.41 -6.69
CA ALA A 57 0.46 -1.72 -7.41
C ALA A 57 1.50 -2.65 -8.04
N SER A 58 1.48 -3.96 -7.72
CA SER A 58 2.33 -4.94 -8.42
C SER A 58 1.81 -5.32 -9.81
N LEU A 59 0.56 -4.96 -10.13
CA LEU A 59 0.00 -5.12 -11.48
C LEU A 59 0.63 -4.09 -12.40
N ASN A 60 1.30 -4.56 -13.46
CA ASN A 60 1.85 -3.69 -14.49
C ASN A 60 0.78 -3.37 -15.53
N ASP A 61 0.71 -2.11 -15.95
CA ASP A 61 0.03 -1.74 -17.18
C ASP A 61 0.78 -2.36 -18.36
N ARG A 62 0.06 -3.12 -19.20
CA ARG A 62 0.63 -3.87 -20.33
C ARG A 62 0.45 -3.13 -21.66
N TYR A 63 0.06 -1.86 -21.62
CA TYR A 63 -0.18 -1.01 -22.78
C TYR A 63 1.09 -0.43 -23.43
N SER A 64 2.25 -0.48 -22.77
CA SER A 64 3.51 0.05 -23.31
C SER A 64 4.70 -0.80 -22.86
N LEU A 65 4.84 -1.98 -23.46
CA LEU A 65 5.99 -2.85 -23.24
C LEU A 65 7.15 -2.33 -24.08
N ASP A 66 8.40 -2.42 -23.60
CA ASP A 66 9.59 -2.12 -24.42
C ASP A 66 9.49 -0.84 -25.27
N ASP A 67 9.35 0.31 -24.61
CA ASP A 67 9.31 1.63 -25.28
C ASP A 67 8.16 1.79 -26.30
N GLY A 68 6.96 1.29 -25.94
CA GLY A 68 5.72 1.51 -26.70
C GLY A 68 5.28 0.34 -27.58
N ALA A 69 5.93 -0.81 -27.49
CA ALA A 69 5.45 -2.05 -28.08
C ALA A 69 4.18 -2.59 -27.39
N LEU A 70 3.31 -3.20 -28.20
CA LEU A 70 2.12 -3.91 -27.75
C LEU A 70 2.28 -5.41 -28.03
N LEU A 71 1.77 -6.27 -27.15
CA LEU A 71 1.82 -7.73 -27.34
C LEU A 71 1.22 -8.20 -28.66
N ALA A 72 0.26 -7.45 -29.23
CA ALA A 72 -0.32 -7.70 -30.54
C ALA A 72 0.74 -7.76 -31.66
N SER A 73 1.86 -7.05 -31.53
CA SER A 73 2.96 -7.10 -32.50
C SER A 73 3.76 -8.41 -32.46
N GLY A 74 3.54 -9.26 -31.46
CA GLY A 74 4.07 -10.62 -31.39
C GLY A 74 3.15 -11.68 -32.02
N SER A 75 2.02 -11.27 -32.61
CA SER A 75 1.11 -12.13 -33.36
C SER A 75 0.88 -11.59 -34.78
N ASP A 76 -0.04 -12.19 -35.52
CA ASP A 76 -0.49 -11.76 -36.85
C ASP A 76 -1.41 -10.52 -36.84
N GLU A 77 -1.75 -10.00 -35.65
CA GLU A 77 -2.66 -8.86 -35.48
C GLU A 77 -2.00 -7.52 -35.84
N ALA A 78 -0.70 -7.36 -35.58
CA ALA A 78 0.01 -6.11 -35.79
C ALA A 78 1.50 -6.30 -36.14
N VAL A 79 2.10 -5.26 -36.70
CA VAL A 79 3.55 -5.16 -36.93
C VAL A 79 4.07 -3.92 -36.22
N ASN A 80 5.08 -4.07 -35.36
CA ASN A 80 5.71 -2.92 -34.69
C ASN A 80 6.45 -2.06 -35.73
N SER A 81 6.18 -0.76 -35.74
CA SER A 81 6.86 0.19 -36.64
C SER A 81 8.33 0.41 -36.28
N ASN A 82 8.71 0.18 -35.02
CA ASN A 82 10.10 0.20 -34.56
C ASN A 82 10.77 -1.14 -34.84
N LEU A 83 11.59 -1.18 -35.90
CA LEU A 83 12.37 -2.36 -36.29
C LEU A 83 13.34 -2.83 -35.20
N ASN A 84 13.78 -1.93 -34.31
CA ASN A 84 14.71 -2.24 -33.22
C ASN A 84 14.03 -2.68 -31.92
N SER A 85 12.69 -2.68 -31.85
CA SER A 85 11.98 -3.13 -30.65
C SER A 85 12.28 -4.59 -30.34
N SER A 86 12.47 -4.90 -29.06
CA SER A 86 12.70 -6.24 -28.57
C SER A 86 11.49 -7.16 -28.74
N ILE A 87 10.28 -6.64 -29.01
CA ILE A 87 9.13 -7.50 -29.33
C ILE A 87 9.34 -8.30 -30.62
N ASN A 88 10.12 -7.77 -31.56
CA ASN A 88 10.40 -8.43 -32.84
C ASN A 88 11.15 -9.77 -32.66
N ILE A 89 11.73 -10.00 -31.48
CA ILE A 89 12.37 -11.26 -31.09
C ILE A 89 11.39 -12.45 -31.17
N LEU A 90 10.10 -12.21 -30.92
CA LEU A 90 9.06 -13.24 -31.00
C LEU A 90 8.81 -13.71 -32.44
N ASN A 91 9.02 -12.84 -33.43
CA ASN A 91 8.65 -13.09 -34.83
C ASN A 91 9.85 -13.41 -35.74
N ASN A 92 11.08 -13.06 -35.34
CA ASN A 92 12.28 -13.22 -36.16
C ASN A 92 13.09 -14.48 -35.85
N GLY A 93 12.54 -15.41 -35.07
CA GLY A 93 13.17 -16.68 -34.72
C GLY A 93 14.39 -16.56 -33.79
N SER A 94 14.65 -15.38 -33.23
CA SER A 94 15.81 -15.14 -32.35
C SER A 94 15.48 -15.23 -30.86
N TRP A 95 14.31 -15.77 -30.50
CA TRP A 95 13.90 -16.04 -29.13
C TRP A 95 14.65 -17.25 -28.57
N SER A 96 15.11 -17.15 -27.33
CA SER A 96 15.81 -18.26 -26.64
C SER A 96 15.70 -18.11 -25.11
N PRO A 97 16.09 -19.14 -24.33
CA PRO A 97 16.08 -19.07 -22.86
C PRO A 97 16.92 -17.93 -22.26
N VAL A 98 17.93 -17.45 -22.99
CA VAL A 98 18.79 -16.32 -22.58
C VAL A 98 18.45 -15.01 -23.29
N ARG A 99 17.44 -15.05 -24.17
CA ARG A 99 16.99 -13.92 -24.99
C ARG A 99 15.48 -13.93 -25.05
N THR A 100 14.89 -13.50 -23.94
CA THR A 100 13.45 -13.43 -23.71
C THR A 100 12.90 -12.04 -24.04
N PHE A 101 11.57 -11.95 -24.11
CA PHE A 101 10.83 -10.69 -24.17
C PHE A 101 9.95 -10.62 -22.91
N ASP A 102 9.75 -9.43 -22.36
CA ASP A 102 8.90 -9.18 -21.19
C ASP A 102 9.24 -10.10 -19.99
N ASP A 103 10.48 -10.05 -19.49
CA ASP A 103 10.94 -10.87 -18.35
C ASP A 103 10.36 -10.38 -17.02
N VAL A 104 9.06 -10.68 -16.81
CA VAL A 104 8.29 -10.29 -15.64
C VAL A 104 8.14 -11.40 -14.61
N TYR A 105 8.78 -12.56 -14.81
CA TYR A 105 8.60 -13.72 -13.93
C TYR A 105 8.89 -13.35 -12.47
N ALA A 106 10.05 -12.76 -12.20
CA ALA A 106 10.44 -12.36 -10.85
C ALA A 106 9.49 -11.32 -10.24
N SER A 107 9.07 -10.31 -11.01
CA SER A 107 8.17 -9.24 -10.52
C SER A 107 6.77 -9.77 -10.22
N MET A 108 6.25 -10.68 -11.03
CA MET A 108 4.97 -11.35 -10.77
C MET A 108 5.02 -12.19 -9.49
N TYR A 109 6.10 -12.93 -9.26
CA TYR A 109 6.26 -13.69 -8.00
C TYR A 109 6.43 -12.78 -6.77
N VAL A 110 7.00 -11.59 -6.92
CA VAL A 110 6.99 -10.58 -5.84
C VAL A 110 5.57 -10.14 -5.53
N GLY A 111 4.74 -9.88 -6.54
CA GLY A 111 3.32 -9.56 -6.37
C GLY A 111 2.54 -10.68 -5.67
N ILE A 112 2.70 -11.92 -6.12
CA ILE A 112 2.09 -13.12 -5.52
C ILE A 112 2.51 -13.26 -4.05
N ARG A 113 3.80 -13.10 -3.75
CA ARG A 113 4.30 -13.17 -2.37
C ARG A 113 3.66 -12.10 -1.49
N LYS A 114 3.56 -10.85 -1.96
CA LYS A 114 2.89 -9.77 -1.22
C LYS A 114 1.43 -10.12 -0.95
N ALA A 115 0.71 -10.63 -1.95
CA ALA A 115 -0.68 -11.06 -1.78
C ALA A 115 -0.82 -12.15 -0.71
N ASN A 116 0.05 -13.17 -0.74
CA ASN A 116 0.06 -14.23 0.27
C ASN A 116 0.34 -13.67 1.67
N MET A 117 1.33 -12.80 1.82
CA MET A 117 1.63 -12.15 3.10
C MET A 117 0.45 -11.34 3.64
N PHE A 118 -0.33 -10.70 2.76
CA PHE A 118 -1.56 -10.01 3.16
C PHE A 118 -2.61 -10.98 3.67
N LEU A 119 -2.91 -12.04 2.90
CA LEU A 119 -3.91 -13.05 3.26
C LEU A 119 -3.57 -13.77 4.58
N GLU A 120 -2.29 -14.02 4.85
CA GLU A 120 -1.84 -14.68 6.08
C GLU A 120 -1.98 -13.81 7.35
N ASN A 121 -2.03 -12.49 7.22
CA ASN A 121 -1.94 -11.57 8.35
C ASN A 121 -3.14 -10.64 8.53
N ILE A 122 -3.99 -10.47 7.51
CA ILE A 122 -5.11 -9.52 7.55
C ILE A 122 -6.07 -9.80 8.72
N ASP A 123 -6.28 -11.06 9.07
CA ASP A 123 -7.15 -11.47 10.18
C ASP A 123 -6.66 -10.96 11.55
N ARG A 124 -5.38 -10.62 11.67
CA ARG A 124 -4.77 -10.07 12.90
C ARG A 124 -4.83 -8.54 12.94
N SER A 125 -5.22 -7.92 11.85
CA SER A 125 -5.28 -6.47 11.71
C SER A 125 -6.66 -5.95 12.06
N PRO A 126 -6.81 -4.78 12.72
CA PRO A 126 -8.10 -4.17 12.98
C PRO A 126 -8.70 -3.51 11.72
N VAL A 127 -8.36 -4.01 10.52
CA VAL A 127 -8.93 -3.54 9.26
C VAL A 127 -10.40 -3.91 9.24
N ILE A 128 -11.25 -2.90 9.33
CA ILE A 128 -12.68 -3.13 9.19
C ILE A 128 -13.00 -3.30 7.70
N VAL A 129 -13.53 -4.47 7.35
CA VAL A 129 -14.03 -4.77 6.00
C VAL A 129 -15.33 -4.00 5.81
N LEU A 130 -15.44 -3.24 4.72
CA LEU A 130 -16.63 -2.43 4.41
C LEU A 130 -17.91 -3.24 4.43
N ASP A 131 -17.85 -4.49 3.97
CA ASP A 131 -18.99 -5.40 3.90
C ASP A 131 -19.56 -5.77 5.29
N GLU A 132 -18.75 -5.69 6.35
CA GLU A 132 -19.20 -5.94 7.73
C GLU A 132 -19.96 -4.76 8.33
N LEU A 133 -19.68 -3.53 7.90
CA LEU A 133 -20.36 -2.32 8.40
C LEU A 133 -21.53 -1.89 7.52
N LEU A 134 -21.34 -1.99 6.21
CA LEU A 134 -22.27 -1.56 5.17
C LEU A 134 -22.20 -2.59 4.04
N PRO A 135 -22.90 -3.72 4.18
CA PRO A 135 -22.83 -4.79 3.21
C PRO A 135 -23.22 -4.27 1.83
N ALA A 136 -22.36 -4.52 0.85
CA ALA A 136 -22.48 -3.93 -0.48
C ALA A 136 -23.68 -4.50 -1.25
N ASN A 137 -24.21 -5.65 -0.81
CA ASN A 137 -25.41 -6.26 -1.37
C ASN A 137 -26.72 -5.56 -0.93
N VAL A 138 -26.65 -4.57 -0.06
CA VAL A 138 -27.80 -3.76 0.35
C VAL A 138 -27.83 -2.45 -0.45
N ALA A 139 -28.84 -2.29 -1.31
CA ALA A 139 -28.98 -1.13 -2.19
C ALA A 139 -28.98 0.23 -1.44
N ALA A 140 -29.50 0.27 -0.22
CA ALA A 140 -29.50 1.47 0.63
C ALA A 140 -28.10 1.93 1.04
N ASN A 141 -27.09 1.05 0.97
CA ASN A 141 -25.71 1.33 1.36
C ASN A 141 -24.84 1.80 0.18
N GLN A 142 -25.35 1.76 -1.05
CA GLN A 142 -24.64 2.14 -2.28
C GLN A 142 -24.98 3.55 -2.76
N THR A 143 -25.48 4.42 -1.87
CA THR A 143 -25.85 5.78 -2.26
C THR A 143 -24.61 6.65 -2.51
N LEU A 144 -24.72 7.57 -3.47
CA LEU A 144 -23.64 8.49 -3.83
C LEU A 144 -23.21 9.35 -2.62
N GLU A 145 -24.14 9.75 -1.77
CA GLU A 145 -23.81 10.54 -0.57
C GLU A 145 -22.97 9.76 0.45
N LEU A 146 -23.26 8.47 0.65
CA LEU A 146 -22.45 7.61 1.53
C LEU A 146 -21.05 7.33 0.97
N GLN A 147 -20.90 7.34 -0.36
CA GLN A 147 -19.60 7.18 -1.02
C GLN A 147 -18.74 8.46 -0.95
N ILE A 148 -19.37 9.64 -0.94
CA ILE A 148 -18.69 10.94 -0.89
C ILE A 148 -18.36 11.38 0.55
N ALA A 149 -19.17 10.99 1.54
CA ALA A 149 -19.02 11.41 2.93
C ALA A 149 -17.85 10.74 3.70
N ARG A 150 -16.97 10.02 3.00
CA ARG A 150 -15.89 9.21 3.59
C ARG A 150 -14.51 9.78 3.30
#